data_AF-A0A2M8EIT7-F1
#
_entry.id   AF-A0A2M8EIT7-F1
#
_cell.length_a   1.000
_cell.length_b   1.000
_cell.length_c   1.000
_cell.angle_alpha   90.00
_cell.angle_beta   90.00
_cell.angle_gamma   90.00
#
_symmetry.space_group_name_H-M   'P 1'
#
loop_
_entity.id
_entity.type
_entity.pdbx_description
1 polymer ?
#
loop_
_entity_poly.entity_id
_entity_poly.type
_entity_poly.pdbx_seq_one_letter_code
_entity_poly.pdbx_strand_id
1 'polypeptide(L)' 'MTNELIFDLPAPAQPEGDDALNLASYAQRAYLEYALSVVKGRALPDVTDGQKPVQRRILYA' A
#
# COMPACT_ATOMS: atom_id res chain seq x y z
N MET A 1 -7.27 -13.74 -12.44
CA MET A 1 -8.56 -13.21 -11.94
C MET A 1 -8.46 -13.26 -10.42
N THR A 2 -8.22 -12.21 -9.64
CA THR A 2 -8.51 -10.78 -9.72
C THR A 2 -7.40 -10.05 -8.94
N ASN A 3 -6.56 -9.27 -9.61
CA ASN A 3 -5.75 -8.25 -8.94
C ASN A 3 -6.38 -6.88 -9.21
N GLU A 4 -7.69 -6.82 -8.99
CA GLU A 4 -8.60 -5.71 -9.29
C GLU A 4 -8.91 -4.88 -8.04
N LEU A 5 -7.94 -4.70 -7.13
CA LEU A 5 -8.08 -3.81 -5.97
C LEU A 5 -6.73 -3.21 -5.56
N ILE A 6 -5.86 -2.90 -6.52
CA ILE A 6 -4.95 -1.77 -6.35
C ILE A 6 -5.85 -0.56 -6.54
N PHE A 7 -6.08 0.18 -5.46
CA PHE A 7 -6.88 1.40 -5.44
C PHE A 7 -6.41 2.29 -6.59
N ASP A 8 -7.20 2.37 -7.66
CA ASP A 8 -6.94 3.26 -8.79
C ASP A 8 -7.24 4.68 -8.31
N LEU A 9 -6.36 5.22 -7.45
CA LEU A 9 -6.34 6.64 -7.17
C LEU A 9 -6.07 7.29 -8.51
N PRO A 10 -7.03 8.07 -9.08
CA PRO A 10 -6.76 8.77 -10.32
C PRO A 10 -5.49 9.58 -10.11
N ALA A 11 -4.48 9.33 -10.95
CA ALA A 11 -3.27 10.13 -10.91
C ALA A 11 -3.69 11.58 -11.17
N PRO A 12 -3.53 12.51 -10.19
CA PRO A 12 -3.85 13.89 -10.45
C PRO A 12 -2.93 14.37 -11.59
N ALA A 13 -3.52 15.13 -12.53
CA ALA A 13 -2.84 15.71 -13.66
C ALA A 13 -1.50 16.29 -13.20
N GLN A 14 -0.39 15.79 -13.77
CA GLN A 14 0.95 16.25 -13.43
C GLN A 14 1.03 17.74 -13.76
N PRO A 15 1.22 18.64 -12.79
CA PRO A 15 1.47 20.03 -13.11
C PRO A 15 2.91 20.14 -13.60
N GLU A 16 3.10 20.65 -14.81
CA GLU A 16 4.40 20.96 -15.37
C GLU A 16 5.07 22.05 -14.50
N GLY A 17 6.15 21.68 -13.81
CA GLY A 17 7.17 22.59 -13.26
C GLY A 17 6.88 23.25 -11.91
N ASP A 18 7.25 22.57 -10.81
CA ASP A 18 7.84 23.16 -9.59
C ASP A 18 8.39 22.02 -8.68
N ASP A 19 9.70 21.73 -8.73
CA ASP A 19 10.29 20.49 -8.20
C ASP A 19 10.09 20.28 -6.69
N ALA A 20 9.98 21.35 -5.91
CA ALA A 20 9.76 21.27 -4.46
C ALA A 20 8.31 20.89 -4.10
N LEU A 21 7.32 21.45 -4.81
CA LEU A 21 5.91 21.06 -4.67
C LEU A 21 5.68 19.63 -5.18
N ASN A 22 6.43 19.23 -6.22
CA ASN A 22 6.41 17.88 -6.75
C ASN A 22 6.96 16.85 -5.74
N LEU A 23 8.12 17.13 -5.11
CA LEU A 23 8.71 16.21 -4.12
C LEU A 23 7.81 16.00 -2.90
N ALA A 24 7.21 17.06 -2.36
CA ALA A 24 6.31 16.94 -1.22
C ALA A 24 5.08 16.09 -1.55
N SER A 25 4.49 16.32 -2.73
CA SER A 25 3.33 15.57 -3.22
C SER A 25 3.67 14.09 -3.48
N TYR A 26 4.83 13.83 -4.09
CA TYR A 26 5.34 12.49 -4.31
C TYR A 26 5.60 11.75 -2.99
N ALA A 27 6.28 12.39 -2.04
CA ALA A 27 6.60 11.81 -0.75
C ALA A 27 5.34 11.45 0.05
N GLN A 28 4.33 12.32 0.05
CA GLN A 28 3.04 12.05 0.68
C GLN A 28 2.36 10.83 0.08
N ARG A 29 2.34 10.73 -1.26
CA ARG A 29 1.74 9.59 -1.97
C ARG A 29 2.48 8.28 -1.65
N ALA A 30 3.81 8.28 -1.79
CA ALA A 30 4.63 7.11 -1.51
C ALA A 30 4.49 6.66 -0.05
N TYR A 31 4.42 7.61 0.89
CA TYR A 31 4.18 7.30 2.29
C TYR A 31 2.82 6.64 2.50
N LEU A 32 1.75 7.20 1.92
CA LEU A 32 0.40 6.67 2.09
C LEU A 32 0.25 5.28 1.46
N GLU A 33 0.76 5.10 0.24
CA GLU A 33 0.74 3.80 -0.46
C GLU A 33 1.49 2.73 0.33
N TYR A 34 2.68 3.08 0.84
CA TYR A 34 3.41 2.19 1.72
C TYR A 34 2.61 1.88 2.97
N ALA A 35 2.19 2.89 3.74
CA ALA A 35 1.47 2.72 5.01
C ALA A 35 0.23 1.82 4.85
N LEU A 36 -0.55 1.99 3.78
CA LEU A 36 -1.70 1.14 3.49
C LEU A 36 -1.29 -0.30 3.17
N SER A 37 -0.27 -0.51 2.35
CA SER A 37 0.26 -1.85 2.05
C SER A 37 0.72 -2.56 3.33
N VAL A 38 1.28 -1.81 4.28
CA VAL A 38 1.77 -2.30 5.56
C VAL A 38 0.62 -2.80 6.43
N VAL A 39 -0.42 -1.97 6.58
CA VAL A 39 -1.56 -2.28 7.44
C VAL A 39 -2.24 -3.55 6.94
N LYS A 40 -2.53 -3.62 5.63
CA LYS A 40 -3.27 -4.74 5.03
C LYS A 40 -2.43 -6.00 4.82
N GLY A 41 -1.15 -5.85 4.47
CA GLY A 41 -0.31 -6.95 3.98
C GLY A 41 0.64 -7.54 5.01
N ARG A 42 0.82 -6.93 6.18
CA ARG A 42 1.77 -7.43 7.20
C ARG A 42 1.37 -7.18 8.65
N ALA A 43 0.73 -6.05 8.97
CA ALA A 43 0.54 -5.63 10.36
C ALA A 43 -0.68 -6.28 11.02
N LEU A 44 -1.82 -6.30 10.32
CA LEU A 44 -3.08 -6.84 10.85
C LEU A 44 -3.19 -8.36 10.59
N PRO A 45 -3.74 -9.11 11.55
CA PRO A 45 -4.08 -10.51 11.35
C PRO A 45 -5.32 -10.67 10.45
N ASP A 46 -5.44 -11.84 9.81
CA ASP A 46 -6.65 -12.20 9.07
C ASP A 46 -7.80 -12.47 10.05
N VAL A 47 -9.03 -12.09 9.68
CA VAL A 47 -10.21 -12.24 10.55
C VAL A 47 -10.64 -13.70 10.69
N THR A 48 -10.33 -14.52 9.69
CA THR A 48 -10.78 -15.92 9.63
C THR A 48 -10.02 -16.83 10.59
N ASP A 49 -8.72 -16.59 10.75
CA ASP A 49 -7.82 -17.44 11.55
C ASP A 49 -7.05 -16.68 12.64
N GLY A 50 -7.08 -15.34 12.66
CA GLY A 50 -6.34 -14.51 13.61
C GLY A 50 -4.84 -14.49 13.39
N GLN A 51 -4.32 -15.09 12.33
CA GLN A 51 -2.89 -15.25 12.09
C GLN A 51 -2.34 -14.12 11.23
N LYS A 52 -1.11 -13.69 11.54
CA LYS A 52 -0.33 -12.80 10.68
C LYS A 52 0.23 -13.57 9.48
N PRO A 53 0.49 -12.88 8.34
CA PRO A 53 1.01 -13.52 7.13
C PRO A 53 2.28 -14.36 7.34
N VAL A 54 3.20 -13.93 8.21
CA VAL A 54 4.43 -14.67 8.51
C VAL A 54 4.15 -16.01 9.21
N GLN A 55 3.17 -16.05 10.10
CA GLN A 55 2.82 -17.26 10.84
C GLN A 55 2.23 -18.32 9.92
N ARG A 56 1.35 -17.92 8.99
CA ARG A 56 0.81 -18.83 7.96
C ARG A 56 1.91 -19.44 7.09
N ARG A 57 2.94 -18.65 6.73
CA ARG A 57 4.09 -19.13 5.94
C ARG A 57 4.95 -20.13 6.72
N ILE A 58 5.15 -19.91 8.02
CA ILE A 58 5.90 -20.84 8.89
C ILE A 58 5.19 -22.18 9.03
N LEU A 59 3.85 -22.18 9.13
CA LEU A 59 3.09 -23.42 9.33
C LEU A 59 2.94 -24.27 8.06
N TYR A 60 3.15 -23.69 6.88
CA TYR A 60 3.00 -24.37 5.58
C TYR A 60 4.33 -24.77 4.92
N ALA A 61 5.47 -24.24 5.39
CA ALA A 61 6.81 -24.58 4.91
C ALA A 61 7.30 -25.92 5.50
#